data_AF-A0A948SR62-F1
#
_entry.id   AF-A0A948SR62-F1
#
_cell.length_a   1.000
_cell.length_b   1.000
_cell.length_c   1.000
_cell.angle_alpha   90.00
_cell.angle_beta   90.00
_cell.angle_gamma   90.00
#
_symmetry.space_group_name_H-M   'P 1'
#
loop_
_entity.id
_entity.type
_entity.pdbx_description
1 polymer ?
#
loop_
_entity_poly.entity_id
_entity_poly.type
_entity_poly.pdbx_seq_one_letter_code
_entity_poly.pdbx_strand_id
1 'polypeptide(L)'
;MDIAAPTRPTQRSLPPAPPEGPAVSSPLKLSGTVALRDVPSDDPRLQALSRACALLEALEAEAKALDRRLADANRVDPMRHVRGQTSLEAAMAETRTMVRELDDLLCTAAEDARRQAGRTQPKGSR
;
A
#
# COMPACT_ATOMS: atom_id res chain seq x y z
N MET A 1 51.28 -14.24 33.71
CA MET A 1 49.84 -13.90 33.66
C MET A 1 49.66 -13.10 32.39
N ASP A 2 49.26 -13.76 31.30
CA ASP A 2 49.14 -13.20 29.96
C ASP A 2 47.66 -12.96 29.65
N ILE A 3 47.29 -11.70 29.41
CA ILE A 3 45.92 -11.31 29.05
C ILE A 3 45.87 -11.18 27.53
N ALA A 4 45.22 -12.15 26.88
CA ALA A 4 45.03 -12.19 25.44
C ALA A 4 44.11 -11.03 24.97
N ALA A 5 44.47 -10.46 23.82
CA ALA A 5 43.86 -9.29 23.19
C ALA A 5 42.37 -9.48 22.80
N PRO A 6 41.58 -8.39 22.73
CA PRO A 6 40.17 -8.44 22.33
C PRO A 6 39.99 -8.69 20.83
N THR A 7 39.09 -9.60 20.52
CA THR A 7 38.62 -9.99 19.19
C THR A 7 37.91 -8.82 18.47
N ARG A 8 38.34 -8.56 17.24
CA ARG A 8 37.81 -7.56 16.31
C ARG A 8 36.38 -7.94 15.85
N PRO A 9 35.39 -7.04 15.82
CA PRO A 9 34.07 -7.37 15.28
C PRO A 9 34.09 -7.42 13.75
N THR A 10 33.66 -8.55 13.21
CA THR A 10 33.41 -8.82 11.78
C THR A 10 32.42 -7.82 11.20
N GLN A 11 32.75 -7.25 10.04
CA GLN A 11 31.92 -6.33 9.28
C GLN A 11 30.58 -6.98 8.89
N ARG A 12 29.48 -6.25 9.10
CA ARG A 12 28.14 -6.57 8.58
C ARG A 12 28.15 -6.47 7.05
N SER A 13 27.90 -7.57 6.37
CA SER A 13 27.61 -7.61 4.94
C SER A 13 26.33 -6.84 4.61
N LEU A 14 26.37 -6.04 3.54
CA LEU A 14 25.24 -5.32 2.96
C LEU A 14 24.12 -6.29 2.52
N PRO A 15 22.83 -5.90 2.61
CA PRO A 15 21.75 -6.66 1.99
C PRO A 15 21.77 -6.54 0.45
N PRO A 16 21.33 -7.58 -0.29
CA PRO A 16 21.21 -7.53 -1.74
C PRO A 16 20.05 -6.61 -2.17
N ALA A 17 20.22 -5.99 -3.33
CA ALA A 17 19.25 -5.11 -3.99
C ALA A 17 17.89 -5.82 -4.24
N PRO A 18 16.77 -5.08 -4.28
CA PRO A 18 15.45 -5.66 -4.48
C PRO A 18 15.33 -6.26 -5.89
N PRO A 19 14.63 -7.40 -6.05
CA PRO A 19 14.31 -7.94 -7.37
C PRO A 19 13.21 -7.09 -8.03
N GLU A 20 13.50 -6.55 -9.21
CA GLU A 20 12.48 -6.09 -10.16
C GLU A 20 11.65 -7.31 -10.60
N GLY A 21 10.53 -7.54 -9.91
CA GLY A 21 9.53 -8.55 -10.27
C GLY A 21 8.42 -7.94 -11.13
N PRO A 22 7.85 -8.68 -12.08
CA PRO A 22 6.88 -8.16 -13.04
C PRO A 22 5.59 -7.75 -12.33
N ALA A 23 5.08 -6.57 -12.70
CA ALA A 23 3.80 -6.03 -12.27
C ALA A 23 2.66 -7.01 -12.59
N VAL A 24 2.27 -7.83 -11.62
CA VAL A 24 1.03 -8.60 -11.69
C VAL A 24 -0.04 -7.77 -10.99
N SER A 25 -0.67 -6.90 -11.76
CA SER A 25 -1.77 -6.05 -11.33
C SER A 25 -2.95 -6.90 -10.86
N SER A 26 -3.12 -7.03 -9.54
CA SER A 26 -4.39 -7.49 -8.98
C SER A 26 -5.42 -6.37 -9.16
N PRO A 27 -6.56 -6.61 -9.83
CA PRO A 27 -7.54 -5.57 -10.08
C PRO A 27 -8.37 -5.36 -8.81
N LEU A 28 -7.86 -4.55 -7.88
CA LEU A 28 -8.73 -3.78 -7.00
C LEU A 28 -9.70 -3.04 -7.94
N LYS A 29 -10.95 -3.47 -7.98
CA LYS A 29 -12.02 -2.80 -8.72
C LYS A 29 -12.27 -1.47 -8.03
N LEU A 30 -11.45 -0.47 -8.35
CA LEU A 30 -11.66 0.92 -7.98
C LEU A 30 -13.02 1.32 -8.56
N SER A 31 -13.96 1.66 -7.69
CA SER A 31 -15.35 1.96 -8.08
C SER A 31 -15.42 3.20 -8.99
N GLY A 32 -14.37 4.03 -9.00
CA GLY A 32 -14.34 5.34 -9.64
C GLY A 32 -13.54 5.47 -10.94
N THR A 33 -13.08 4.41 -11.62
CA THR A 33 -12.20 4.56 -12.81
C THR A 33 -12.74 5.48 -13.93
N VAL A 34 -14.07 5.63 -14.05
CA VAL A 34 -14.73 6.58 -14.98
C VAL A 34 -14.83 8.00 -14.41
N ALA A 35 -14.90 8.16 -13.09
CA ALA A 35 -14.89 9.46 -12.41
C ALA A 35 -13.48 10.08 -12.37
N LEU A 36 -12.44 9.26 -12.35
CA LEU A 36 -11.04 9.68 -12.27
C LEU A 36 -10.48 10.26 -13.59
N ARG A 37 -11.20 10.15 -14.72
CA ARG A 37 -10.75 10.70 -16.02
C ARG A 37 -10.54 12.22 -16.00
N ASP A 38 -11.30 12.91 -15.15
CA ASP A 38 -11.28 14.37 -15.04
C ASP A 38 -10.30 14.84 -13.94
N VAL A 39 -9.65 13.92 -13.23
CA VAL A 39 -8.67 14.24 -12.18
C VAL A 39 -7.28 14.35 -12.81
N PRO A 40 -6.54 15.45 -12.57
CA PRO A 40 -5.18 15.60 -13.09
C PRO A 40 -4.28 14.47 -12.62
N SER A 41 -3.40 13.99 -13.50
CA SER A 41 -2.44 12.92 -13.14
C SER A 41 -1.47 13.33 -12.03
N ASP A 42 -1.25 14.63 -11.85
CA ASP A 42 -0.43 15.20 -10.78
C ASP A 42 -1.21 15.45 -9.47
N ASP A 43 -2.49 15.08 -9.38
CA ASP A 43 -3.27 15.26 -8.17
C ASP A 43 -2.63 14.46 -7.01
N PRO A 44 -2.28 15.12 -5.89
CA PRO A 44 -1.61 14.46 -4.77
C PRO A 44 -2.45 13.33 -4.15
N ARG A 45 -3.78 13.37 -4.28
CA ARG A 45 -4.68 12.32 -3.80
C ARG A 45 -4.61 11.08 -4.68
N LEU A 46 -4.47 11.25 -6.00
CA LEU A 46 -4.26 10.14 -6.93
C LEU A 46 -2.90 9.46 -6.67
N GLN A 47 -1.85 10.25 -6.42
CA GLN A 47 -0.55 9.73 -6.02
C GLN A 47 -0.61 8.99 -4.67
N ALA A 48 -1.34 9.52 -3.69
CA ALA A 48 -1.55 8.88 -2.40
C ALA A 48 -2.28 7.54 -2.55
N LEU A 49 -3.34 7.48 -3.38
CA LEU A 49 -4.05 6.24 -3.68
C LEU A 49 -3.13 5.21 -4.34
N SER A 50 -2.34 5.61 -5.34
CA SER A 50 -1.37 4.73 -5.99
C SER A 50 -0.35 4.17 -5.00
N ARG A 51 0.20 5.00 -4.12
CA ARG A 51 1.15 4.58 -3.08
C ARG A 51 0.49 3.65 -2.05
N ALA A 52 -0.76 3.91 -1.67
CA ALA A 52 -1.52 3.07 -0.75
C ALA A 52 -1.76 1.67 -1.34
N CYS A 53 -2.09 1.59 -2.64
CA CYS A 53 -2.20 0.31 -3.35
C CYS A 53 -0.86 -0.43 -3.40
N ALA A 54 0.23 0.25 -3.74
CA ALA A 54 1.56 -0.36 -3.76
C ALA A 54 1.99 -0.87 -2.37
N LEU A 55 1.66 -0.12 -1.30
CA LEU A 55 1.91 -0.55 0.07
C LEU A 55 1.12 -1.82 0.41
N LEU A 56 -0.15 -1.91 0.01
CA LEU A 56 -0.96 -3.09 0.24
C LEU A 56 -0.37 -4.33 -0.45
N GLU A 57 0.08 -4.19 -1.70
CA GLU A 57 0.74 -5.27 -2.44
C GLU A 57 2.03 -5.73 -1.74
N ALA A 58 2.84 -4.78 -1.25
CA ALA A 58 4.05 -5.09 -0.51
C ALA A 58 3.75 -5.85 0.80
N LEU A 59 2.74 -5.42 1.56
CA LEU A 59 2.31 -6.10 2.79
C LEU A 59 1.79 -7.52 2.50
N GLU A 60 1.04 -7.72 1.42
CA GLU A 60 0.56 -9.04 1.00
C GLU A 60 1.71 -9.97 0.60
N ALA A 61 2.73 -9.45 -0.08
CA ALA A 61 3.93 -10.21 -0.43
C ALA A 61 4.74 -10.59 0.83
N GLU A 62 4.89 -9.66 1.77
CA GLU A 62 5.60 -9.89 3.02
C GLU A 62 4.88 -10.90 3.92
N ALA A 63 3.56 -10.81 4.04
CA ALA A 63 2.74 -11.78 4.77
C ALA A 63 2.93 -13.21 4.22
N LYS A 64 2.87 -13.37 2.88
CA LYS A 64 3.11 -14.66 2.23
C LYS A 64 4.53 -15.17 2.46
N ALA A 65 5.53 -14.28 2.44
CA ALA A 65 6.91 -14.65 2.70
C ALA A 65 7.11 -15.10 4.15
N LEU A 66 6.45 -14.43 5.11
CA LEU A 66 6.49 -14.80 6.52
C LEU A 66 5.82 -16.16 6.76
N ASP A 67 4.63 -16.39 6.19
CA ASP A 67 3.91 -17.66 6.30
C ASP A 67 4.76 -18.83 5.79
N ARG A 68 5.45 -18.65 4.65
CA ARG A 68 6.39 -19.66 4.13
C ARG A 68 7.53 -19.94 5.11
N ARG A 69 8.19 -18.91 5.63
CA ARG A 69 9.30 -19.06 6.59
C ARG A 69 8.86 -19.75 7.88
N LEU A 70 7.65 -19.46 8.36
CA LEU A 70 7.09 -20.10 9.55
C LEU A 70 6.76 -21.57 9.28
N ALA A 71 6.16 -21.88 8.13
CA ALA A 71 5.91 -23.25 7.69
C ALA A 71 7.21 -24.06 7.56
N ASP A 72 8.24 -23.50 6.90
CA ASP A 72 9.55 -24.15 6.75
C ASP A 72 10.22 -24.44 8.10
N ALA A 73 9.99 -23.58 9.10
CA ALA A 73 10.50 -23.75 10.45
C ALA A 73 9.61 -24.63 11.35
N ASN A 74 8.46 -25.14 10.86
CA ASN A 74 7.41 -25.77 11.66
C ASN A 74 6.99 -24.94 12.88
N ARG A 75 6.91 -23.62 12.72
CA ARG A 75 6.53 -22.67 13.77
C ARG A 75 5.21 -21.99 13.40
N VAL A 76 4.51 -21.53 14.43
CA VAL A 76 3.30 -20.71 14.29
C VAL A 76 3.63 -19.29 14.72
N ASP A 77 3.00 -18.30 14.08
CA ASP A 77 3.09 -16.91 14.50
C ASP A 77 2.51 -16.75 15.93
N PRO A 78 3.32 -16.31 16.92
CA PRO A 78 2.85 -16.08 18.28
C PRO A 78 1.71 -15.07 18.36
N MET A 79 1.71 -14.03 17.52
CA MET A 79 0.67 -13.02 17.48
C MET A 79 -0.64 -13.60 16.99
N ARG A 80 -0.59 -14.44 15.95
CA ARG A 80 -1.77 -15.15 15.44
C ARG A 80 -2.35 -16.09 16.48
N HIS A 81 -1.50 -16.73 17.29
CA HIS A 81 -1.93 -17.62 18.37
C HIS A 81 -2.63 -16.86 19.51
N VAL A 82 -2.13 -15.67 19.88
CA VAL A 82 -2.66 -14.88 21.01
C VAL A 82 -3.84 -14.00 20.62
N ARG A 83 -3.79 -13.34 19.45
CA ARG A 83 -4.76 -12.32 19.02
C ARG A 83 -5.65 -12.77 17.86
N GLY A 84 -5.44 -13.96 17.30
CA GLY A 84 -6.19 -14.47 16.15
C GLY A 84 -5.79 -13.87 14.80
N GLN A 85 -4.95 -12.84 14.80
CA GLN A 85 -4.45 -12.16 13.59
C GLN A 85 -2.98 -11.77 13.74
N THR A 86 -2.26 -11.72 12.62
CA THR A 86 -0.88 -11.20 12.57
C THR A 86 -0.88 -9.67 12.54
N SER A 87 0.25 -9.06 12.89
CA SER A 87 0.43 -7.61 12.72
C SER A 87 0.34 -7.19 11.25
N LEU A 88 0.80 -8.04 10.32
CA LEU A 88 0.69 -7.81 8.88
C LEU A 88 -0.77 -7.89 8.41
N GLU A 89 -1.56 -8.83 8.91
CA GLU A 89 -3.00 -8.91 8.63
C GLU A 89 -3.74 -7.65 9.10
N ALA A 90 -3.43 -7.15 10.29
CA ALA A 90 -3.99 -5.90 10.79
C ALA A 90 -3.58 -4.69 9.92
N ALA A 91 -2.30 -4.58 9.56
CA ALA A 91 -1.79 -3.52 8.70
C ALA A 91 -2.42 -3.55 7.29
N MET A 92 -2.63 -4.75 6.72
CA MET A 92 -3.34 -4.91 5.45
C MET A 92 -4.80 -4.46 5.55
N ALA A 93 -5.50 -4.78 6.65
CA ALA A 93 -6.87 -4.34 6.86
C ALA A 93 -6.98 -2.82 6.95
N GLU A 94 -6.08 -2.17 7.71
CA GLU A 94 -6.01 -0.72 7.83
C GLU A 94 -5.68 -0.05 6.48
N THR A 95 -4.71 -0.60 5.75
CA THR A 95 -4.33 -0.09 4.42
C THR A 95 -5.47 -0.23 3.41
N ARG A 96 -6.25 -1.31 3.47
CA ARG A 96 -7.46 -1.49 2.64
C ARG A 96 -8.53 -0.44 2.96
N THR A 97 -8.71 -0.08 4.22
CA THR A 97 -9.61 1.02 4.62
C THR A 97 -9.12 2.34 4.06
N MET A 98 -7.84 2.64 4.22
CA MET A 98 -7.22 3.87 3.69
C MET A 98 -7.37 3.98 2.15
N VAL A 99 -7.18 2.89 1.41
CA VAL A 99 -7.40 2.85 -0.05
C VAL A 99 -8.85 3.22 -0.40
N ARG A 100 -9.84 2.70 0.34
CA ARG A 100 -11.26 3.01 0.11
C ARG A 100 -11.58 4.46 0.41
N GLU A 101 -11.10 4.99 1.54
CA GLU A 101 -11.31 6.38 1.91
C GLU A 101 -10.71 7.34 0.87
N LEU A 102 -9.52 7.03 0.35
CA LEU A 102 -8.90 7.82 -0.71
C LEU A 102 -9.69 7.75 -2.03
N ASP A 103 -10.22 6.59 -2.40
CA ASP A 103 -11.09 6.42 -3.59
C ASP A 103 -12.38 7.24 -3.44
N ASP A 104 -13.02 7.19 -2.27
CA ASP A 104 -14.26 7.93 -1.98
C ASP A 104 -14.03 9.45 -2.02
N LEU A 105 -12.91 9.93 -1.46
CA LEU A 105 -12.53 11.35 -1.50
C LEU A 105 -12.29 11.84 -2.93
N LEU A 106 -11.63 11.01 -3.76
CA LEU A 106 -11.40 11.32 -5.17
C LEU A 106 -12.71 11.34 -5.97
N CYS A 107 -13.60 10.38 -5.74
CA CYS A 107 -14.92 10.34 -6.38
C CYS A 107 -15.74 11.58 -6.03
N THR A 108 -15.79 11.95 -4.74
CA THR A 108 -16.48 13.15 -4.26
C THR A 108 -15.93 14.41 -4.93
N ALA A 109 -14.61 14.53 -5.01
CA ALA A 109 -13.98 15.69 -5.65
C ALA A 109 -14.27 15.79 -7.15
N ALA A 110 -14.30 14.65 -7.86
CA ALA A 110 -14.65 14.61 -9.27
C ALA A 110 -16.11 15.02 -9.50
N GLU A 111 -17.05 14.57 -8.65
CA GLU A 111 -18.45 14.98 -8.72
C GLU A 111 -18.63 16.47 -8.47
N ASP A 112 -17.96 17.03 -7.46
CA ASP A 112 -18.03 18.46 -7.16
C ASP A 112 -17.46 19.32 -8.28
N ALA A 113 -16.37 18.89 -8.91
CA ALA A 113 -15.82 19.56 -10.08
C ALA A 113 -16.82 19.58 -11.25
N ARG A 114 -17.51 18.47 -11.51
CA ARG A 114 -18.55 18.38 -12.56
C ARG A 114 -19.75 19.29 -12.26
N ARG A 115 -20.21 19.35 -11.00
CA ARG A 115 -21.29 20.25 -10.57
C ARG A 115 -20.92 21.72 -10.72
N GLN A 116 -19.68 22.10 -10.41
CA GLN A 116 -19.18 23.46 -10.57
C GLN A 116 -19.08 23.86 -12.05
N ALA A 117 -18.58 22.97 -12.91
CA ALA A 117 -18.49 23.21 -14.36
C ALA A 117 -19.88 23.41 -15.01
N GLY A 118 -20.91 22.70 -14.54
CA GLY A 118 -22.29 22.90 -15.00
C GLY A 118 -22.91 24.23 -14.55
N ARG A 119 -22.42 24.82 -13.45
CA ARG A 119 -22.95 26.07 -12.87
C ARG A 119 -22.34 27.33 -13.50
N THR A 120 -21.17 27.22 -14.13
CA THR A 120 -20.46 28.35 -14.75
C THR A 120 -20.82 28.57 -16.22
N GLN A 121 -21.70 27.76 -16.84
CA GLN A 121 -22.27 28.11 -18.13
C GLN A 121 -23.29 29.26 -17.98
N PRO A 122 -23.02 30.46 -18.53
CA PRO A 122 -23.98 31.54 -18.50
C PRO A 122 -25.14 31.20 -19.43
N LYS A 123 -26.35 31.28 -18.88
CA LYS A 123 -27.61 31.27 -19.63
C LYS A 123 -27.72 32.59 -20.41
N GLY A 124 -26.99 32.70 -21.52
CA GLY A 124 -27.16 33.72 -22.55
C GLY A 124 -26.96 33.02 -23.89
N SER A 125 -27.95 32.88 -24.75
CA SER A 125 -28.69 33.97 -25.34
C SER A 125 -29.79 33.38 -26.24
N ARG A 126 -31.03 33.85 -26.08
CA ARG A 126 -32.02 34.08 -27.14
C ARG A 126 -33.14 34.93 -26.58
#